data_AF-A0A8T5TXU1-F1
#
_entry.id   AF-A0A8T5TXU1-F1
#
_cell.length_a   1.000
_cell.length_b   1.000
_cell.length_c   1.000
_cell.angle_alpha   90.00
_cell.angle_beta   90.00
_cell.angle_gamma   90.00
#
_symmetry.space_group_name_H-M   'P 1'
#
loop_
_entity.id
_entity.type
_entity.pdbx_description
1 polymer ?
#
loop_
_entity_poly.entity_id
_entity_poly.type
_entity_poly.pdbx_seq_one_letter_code
_entity_poly.pdbx_strand_id
1 'polypeptide(L)' 'KILNKKPTYNEFIVKCPNINGLIRECKKLNILPPLQVSTYYPELSDVVLVCVTELNSNISIEKFIKAAKLAIKVDEEGSN' A
#
# COMPACT_ATOMS: atom_id res chain seq x y z
N LYS A 1 3.13 9.12 0.14
CA LYS A 1 4.51 9.69 0.25
C LYS A 1 5.43 8.62 0.84
N ILE A 2 6.64 8.41 0.29
CA ILE A 2 7.64 7.48 0.86
C ILE A 2 8.38 8.16 2.02
N LEU A 3 8.56 7.46 3.15
CA LEU A 3 9.13 7.98 4.38
C LEU A 3 10.60 7.59 4.59
N ASN A 4 11.04 6.42 4.12
CA ASN A 4 12.44 5.99 4.14
C ASN A 4 13.15 6.32 2.81
N LYS A 5 14.44 6.66 2.87
CA LYS A 5 15.24 7.02 1.68
C LYS A 5 16.39 6.06 1.39
N LYS A 6 16.63 5.06 2.25
CA LYS A 6 17.71 4.08 2.06
C LYS A 6 17.19 2.94 1.16
N PRO A 7 17.90 2.58 0.09
CA PRO A 7 17.50 1.49 -0.82
C PRO A 7 17.94 0.13 -0.27
N THR A 8 17.60 -0.17 0.98
CA THR A 8 17.91 -1.48 1.58
C THR A 8 16.67 -2.37 1.48
N TYR A 9 16.86 -3.59 0.95
CA TYR A 9 15.86 -4.66 0.92
C TYR A 9 14.57 -4.38 0.11
N ASN A 10 14.54 -3.32 -0.72
CA ASN A 10 13.36 -2.90 -1.50
C ASN A 10 12.09 -2.76 -0.62
N GLU A 11 12.30 -2.28 0.60
CA GLU A 11 11.25 -2.03 1.58
C GLU A 11 10.95 -0.53 1.64
N PHE A 12 9.67 -0.17 1.62
CA PHE A 12 9.21 1.21 1.59
C PHE A 12 8.14 1.43 2.65
N ILE A 13 8.36 2.41 3.50
CA ILE A 13 7.35 2.94 4.39
C ILE A 13 6.59 4.02 3.64
N VAL A 14 5.29 3.83 3.43
CA VAL A 14 4.47 4.68 2.59
C VAL A 14 3.27 5.20 3.39
N LYS A 15 3.10 6.52 3.36
CA LYS A 15 1.88 7.17 3.85
C LYS A 15 0.71 6.86 2.90
N CYS A 16 -0.36 6.27 3.44
CA CYS A 16 -1.56 5.83 2.74
C CYS A 16 -2.81 6.32 3.50
N PRO A 17 -3.56 7.30 2.97
CA PRO A 17 -4.74 7.84 3.68
C PRO A 17 -5.89 6.83 3.79
N ASN A 18 -6.04 5.93 2.79
CA ASN A 18 -7.11 4.93 2.74
C ASN A 18 -6.56 3.49 2.75
N ILE A 19 -6.02 3.06 3.90
CA ILE A 19 -5.43 1.72 4.05
C ILE A 19 -6.47 0.62 3.80
N ASN A 20 -7.67 0.77 4.35
CA ASN A 20 -8.74 -0.23 4.19
C ASN A 20 -9.17 -0.37 2.73
N GLY A 21 -9.25 0.75 1.99
CA GLY A 21 -9.47 0.76 0.56
C GLY A 21 -8.35 0.03 -0.19
N LEU A 22 -7.08 0.33 0.14
CA LEU A 22 -5.94 -0.33 -0.48
C LEU A 22 -5.97 -1.86 -0.25
N ILE A 23 -6.21 -2.31 0.99
CA ILE A 23 -6.31 -3.74 1.32
C ILE A 23 -7.43 -4.40 0.51
N ARG A 24 -8.59 -3.76 0.42
CA ARG A 24 -9.74 -4.26 -0.35
C ARG A 24 -9.41 -4.39 -1.84
N GLU A 25 -8.80 -3.38 -2.45
CA GLU A 25 -8.46 -3.40 -3.88
C GLU A 25 -7.33 -4.40 -4.18
N CYS A 26 -6.34 -4.57 -3.28
CA CYS A 26 -5.33 -5.62 -3.38
C CYS A 26 -5.97 -7.03 -3.41
N LYS A 27 -6.90 -7.30 -2.48
CA LYS A 27 -7.65 -8.57 -2.44
C LYS A 27 -8.44 -8.82 -3.73
N LYS A 28 -9.13 -7.80 -4.27
CA LYS A 28 -9.86 -7.90 -5.55
C LYS A 28 -8.95 -8.23 -6.74
N LEU A 29 -7.72 -7.70 -6.75
CA LEU A 29 -6.74 -7.95 -7.82
C LEU A 29 -5.91 -9.24 -7.61
N ASN A 30 -6.23 -10.02 -6.57
CA ASN A 30 -5.54 -11.24 -6.17
C ASN A 30 -4.03 -11.02 -5.93
N ILE A 31 -3.70 -9.97 -5.17
CA ILE A 31 -2.34 -9.69 -4.70
C ILE A 31 -2.33 -9.51 -3.19
N LEU A 32 -1.19 -9.82 -2.56
CA LEU A 32 -1.00 -9.61 -1.13
C LEU A 32 -1.03 -8.10 -0.81
N PRO A 33 -1.85 -7.64 0.15
CA PRO A 33 -1.82 -6.26 0.60
C PRO A 33 -0.52 -5.94 1.36
N PRO A 34 -0.15 -4.65 1.45
CA PRO A 34 1.01 -4.25 2.25
C PRO A 34 0.71 -4.40 3.74
N LEU A 35 1.76 -4.47 4.55
CA LEU A 35 1.60 -4.60 5.99
C LEU A 35 1.16 -3.26 6.59
N GLN A 36 0.07 -3.26 7.35
CA GLN A 36 -0.35 -2.09 8.12
C GLN A 36 0.58 -1.92 9.32
N VAL A 37 1.30 -0.80 9.37
CA VAL A 37 2.32 -0.58 10.42
C VAL A 37 1.68 -0.42 11.79
N SER A 38 0.45 0.10 11.83
CA SER A 38 -0.30 0.31 13.07
C SER A 38 -0.67 -0.95 13.84
N THR A 39 -0.51 -2.14 13.24
CA THR A 39 -0.59 -3.42 13.96
C THR A 39 0.46 -3.52 15.06
N TYR A 40 1.62 -2.87 14.88
CA TYR A 40 2.73 -2.87 15.83
C TYR A 40 3.01 -1.50 16.43
N TYR A 41 2.71 -0.42 15.71
CA TYR A 41 2.97 0.98 16.09
C TYR A 41 1.69 1.83 15.92
N PRO A 42 0.77 1.85 16.90
CA PRO A 42 -0.55 2.47 16.76
C PRO A 42 -0.55 3.94 16.31
N GLU A 43 0.51 4.69 16.62
CA GLU A 43 0.72 6.08 16.23
C GLU A 43 0.94 6.26 14.71
N LEU A 44 1.26 5.19 13.99
CA LEU A 44 1.47 5.16 12.53
C LEU A 44 0.23 4.61 11.79
N SER A 45 -0.95 5.15 12.12
CA SER A 45 -2.26 4.67 11.65
C SER A 45 -2.51 4.84 10.14
N ASP A 46 -1.82 5.78 9.49
CA ASP A 46 -1.92 6.07 8.06
C ASP A 46 -0.67 5.63 7.27
N VAL A 47 0.05 4.63 7.78
CA VAL A 47 1.31 4.14 7.22
C VAL A 47 1.26 2.64 6.95
N VAL A 48 1.78 2.26 5.78
CA VAL A 48 1.98 0.85 5.39
C VAL A 48 3.44 0.57 5.05
N LEU A 49 3.87 -0.66 5.29
CA LEU A 49 5.14 -1.21 4.83
C LEU A 49 4.89 -2.01 3.55
N VAL A 50 5.56 -1.60 2.46
CA VAL A 50 5.54 -2.26 1.16
C VAL A 50 6.90 -2.92 0.96
N CYS A 51 6.90 -4.24 0.76
CA CYS A 51 8.11 -4.99 0.42
C CYS A 51 7.99 -5.49 -1.02
N VAL A 52 9.04 -5.27 -1.82
CA VAL A 52 9.15 -5.79 -3.19
C VAL A 52 10.36 -6.72 -3.25
N THR A 53 10.14 -8.00 -3.47
CA THR A 53 11.21 -9.00 -3.55
C THR A 53 11.38 -9.48 -4.99
N GLU A 54 12.41 -10.30 -5.22
CA GLU A 54 12.69 -10.96 -6.49
C GLU A 54 11.54 -11.91 -6.92
N LEU A 55 10.65 -12.28 -5.99
CA LEU A 55 9.46 -13.09 -6.27
C LEU A 55 8.30 -12.27 -6.84
N ASN A 56 8.35 -10.94 -6.74
CA ASN A 56 7.34 -10.07 -7.33
C ASN A 56 7.58 -9.91 -8.84
N SER A 57 6.60 -10.31 -9.64
CA SER A 57 6.61 -10.03 -11.08
C SER A 57 6.24 -8.57 -11.36
N ASN A 58 6.69 -8.03 -12.51
CA ASN A 58 6.26 -6.70 -12.99
C ASN A 58 4.74 -6.56 -13.02
N ILE A 59 4.01 -7.61 -13.41
CA ILE A 59 2.54 -7.62 -13.42
C ILE A 59 1.96 -7.44 -12.01
N SER A 60 2.57 -8.08 -10.99
CA SER A 60 2.12 -7.92 -9.61
C SER A 60 2.35 -6.50 -9.08
N ILE A 61 3.47 -5.88 -9.46
CA ILE A 61 3.79 -4.49 -9.11
C ILE A 61 2.80 -3.52 -9.76
N GLU A 62 2.50 -3.70 -11.05
CA GLU A 62 1.50 -2.87 -11.76
C GLU A 62 0.09 -3.02 -11.15
N LYS A 63 -0.30 -4.24 -10.76
CA LYS A 63 -1.56 -4.47 -10.02
C LYS A 63 -1.58 -3.74 -8.69
N PHE A 64 -0.46 -3.74 -7.96
CA PHE A 64 -0.36 -3.01 -6.69
C PHE A 64 -0.50 -1.49 -6.90
N ILE A 65 0.18 -0.94 -7.90
CA ILE A 65 0.05 0.48 -8.26
C ILE A 65 -1.40 0.81 -8.66
N LYS A 66 -2.08 -0.08 -9.41
CA LYS A 66 -3.50 0.07 -9.76
C LYS A 66 -4.39 0.06 -8.52
N ALA A 67 -4.19 -0.87 -7.58
CA ALA A 67 -4.93 -0.92 -6.31
C ALA A 67 -4.77 0.39 -5.52
N ALA A 68 -3.53 0.90 -5.42
CA ALA A 68 -3.23 2.15 -4.73
C ALA A 68 -3.96 3.36 -5.36
N LYS A 69 -4.00 3.45 -6.69
CA LYS A 69 -4.73 4.51 -7.39
C LYS A 69 -6.25 4.41 -7.16
N LEU A 70 -6.81 3.21 -7.19
CA LEU A 70 -8.24 2.98 -6.95
C LEU A 70 -8.64 3.34 -5.51
N ALA A 71 -7.80 2.99 -4.53
CA ALA A 71 -8.05 3.31 -3.12
C ALA A 71 -8.14 4.83 -2.85
N ILE A 72 -7.43 5.65 -3.63
CA ILE A 72 -7.49 7.12 -3.51
C ILE A 72 -8.75 7.67 -4.18
N LYS A 73 -9.13 7.18 -5.37
CA LYS A 73 -10.31 7.66 -6.10
C LYS A 73 -11.63 7.44 -5.35
N VAL A 74 -11.76 6.32 -4.66
CA VAL A 74 -12.98 6.01 -3.88
C VAL A 74 -13.13 6.93 -2.66
N ASP A 75 -12.04 7.47 -2.12
CA ASP A 75 -12.08 8.44 -1.02
C ASP A 75 -12.57 9.83 -1.50
N GLU A 76 -12.24 10.22 -2.73
CA GLU A 76 -12.66 11.50 -3.33
C GLU A 76 -14.17 11.52 -3.65
N GLU A 77 -14.74 10.39 -4.07
CA GLU A 77 -16.17 10.27 -4.39
C GLU A 77 -17.07 10.08 -3.14
N GLY A 78 -16.51 9.58 -2.03
CA GLY A 78 -17.21 9.37 -0.76
C GLY A 78 -17.20 10.55 0.22
N SER A 79 -16.58 11.68 -0.17
CA SER A 79 -16.45 12.89 0.66
C SER A 79 -17.33 14.06 0.19
N ASN A 80 -18.34 13.81 -0.66
CA ASN A 80 -19.33 14.79 -1.14
C ASN A 80 -20.74 14.47 -0.61
#